data_AF-A0A2S9Y7L1-F1
#
_entry.id   AF-A0A2S9Y7L1-F1
#
_cell.length_a   1.000
_cell.length_b   1.000
_cell.length_c   1.000
_cell.angle_alpha   90.00
_cell.angle_beta   90.00
_cell.angle_gamma   90.00
#
_symmetry.space_group_name_H-M   'P 1'
#
loop_
_entity.id
_entity.type
_entity.pdbx_description
1 polymer ?
#
loop_
_entity_poly.entity_id
_entity_poly.type
_entity_poly.pdbx_seq_one_letter_code
_entity_poly.pdbx_strand_id
1 'polypeptide(L)'
;MQQVAQPTTTNIPLYRHSKRGHWGVAGLLWERDGKRGYQFSDGKMRVFKEGYYHLLEDAQAPGDGSAKAVRRLTRLARADSVTESTRLPTLRDQILLFRRNFPEGFSGKAWMKKYRGLDARKRLKRHRDPAISDAHRLSVDKLEPLIEARDWDEIFDRLLALATGSNLVPSSHVKKLRKIRPSRDLSVAIYDWLKSDMDDDDTERRFNVLVRYLGDAATWPIVSMIGGLVDPEHHTCVRPSVYTEQGTMLLPNFKAVRRPRFKNYARYLHMAKTVSDELEAAGLPPRDLLDVYDFIWETLRKAAREDLLAQYELPPPEVVNATDEAAEQAEAA
;
A
#
# COMPACT_ATOMS: atom_id res chain seq x y z
N MET A 1 -31.23 -35.06 10.26
CA MET A 1 -30.03 -34.24 9.98
C MET A 1 -30.39 -33.21 8.92
N GLN A 2 -30.75 -32.00 9.33
CA GLN A 2 -31.11 -30.92 8.42
C GLN A 2 -29.85 -30.35 7.77
N GLN A 3 -29.84 -30.37 6.43
CA GLN A 3 -28.82 -29.70 5.62
C GLN A 3 -28.99 -28.18 5.76
N VAL A 4 -27.97 -27.52 6.27
CA VAL A 4 -27.88 -26.05 6.25
C VAL A 4 -27.56 -25.63 4.82
N ALA A 5 -28.53 -25.02 4.16
CA ALA A 5 -28.37 -24.43 2.85
C ALA A 5 -27.29 -23.33 2.88
N GLN A 6 -26.36 -23.37 1.93
CA GLN A 6 -25.40 -22.28 1.73
C GLN A 6 -26.15 -21.02 1.28
N PRO A 7 -25.83 -19.81 1.80
CA PRO A 7 -26.44 -18.59 1.31
C PRO A 7 -26.00 -18.32 -0.13
N THR A 8 -26.98 -18.30 -1.02
CA THR A 8 -26.89 -17.97 -2.44
C THR A 8 -26.24 -16.59 -2.65
N THR A 9 -25.37 -16.51 -3.67
CA THR A 9 -24.71 -15.29 -4.14
C THR A 9 -25.75 -14.24 -4.57
N THR A 10 -26.15 -13.37 -3.65
CA THR A 10 -27.00 -12.21 -3.96
C THR A 10 -26.13 -11.16 -4.67
N ASN A 11 -26.41 -10.93 -5.95
CA ASN A 11 -25.72 -9.93 -6.76
C ASN A 11 -26.13 -8.54 -6.23
N ILE A 12 -25.21 -7.84 -5.55
CA ILE A 12 -25.49 -6.52 -4.97
C ILE A 12 -25.66 -5.51 -6.12
N PRO A 13 -26.84 -4.88 -6.25
CA PRO A 13 -27.09 -3.85 -7.27
C PRO A 13 -26.17 -2.65 -7.03
N LEU A 14 -25.73 -2.07 -8.14
CA LEU A 14 -24.84 -0.92 -8.13
C LEU A 14 -25.63 0.34 -8.50
N TYR A 15 -25.29 1.44 -7.85
CA TYR A 15 -25.93 2.73 -8.04
C TYR A 15 -24.91 3.80 -8.40
N ARG A 16 -25.32 4.86 -9.07
CA ARG A 16 -24.54 6.08 -9.27
C ARG A 16 -25.39 7.28 -8.90
N HIS A 17 -24.77 8.32 -8.37
CA HIS A 17 -25.47 9.56 -8.09
C HIS A 17 -25.61 10.40 -9.37
N SER A 18 -26.83 10.73 -9.78
CA SER A 18 -27.16 11.41 -11.05
C SER A 18 -26.39 12.72 -11.25
N LYS A 19 -26.28 13.53 -10.18
CA LYS A 19 -25.57 14.83 -10.21
C LYS A 19 -24.09 14.79 -9.80
N ARG A 20 -23.59 13.66 -9.28
CA ARG A 20 -22.27 13.59 -8.61
C ARG A 20 -21.47 12.39 -9.11
N GLY A 21 -21.22 12.36 -10.42
CA GLY A 21 -20.53 11.26 -11.10
C GLY A 21 -19.13 10.95 -10.55
N HIS A 22 -18.43 11.94 -9.99
CA HIS A 22 -17.12 11.75 -9.35
C HIS A 22 -17.16 10.91 -8.06
N TRP A 23 -18.33 10.59 -7.51
CA TRP A 23 -18.47 9.63 -6.41
C TRP A 23 -18.36 8.17 -6.88
N GLY A 24 -18.40 7.95 -8.19
CA GLY A 24 -18.34 6.63 -8.81
C GLY A 24 -19.56 5.77 -8.50
N VAL A 25 -19.37 4.45 -8.41
CA VAL A 25 -20.45 3.49 -8.20
C VAL A 25 -20.62 3.14 -6.72
N ALA A 26 -21.84 2.77 -6.33
CA ALA A 26 -22.17 2.51 -4.94
C ALA A 26 -22.95 1.21 -4.75
N GLY A 27 -22.80 0.58 -3.59
CA GLY A 27 -23.59 -0.57 -3.17
C GLY A 27 -24.46 -0.20 -1.98
N LEU A 28 -25.74 -0.56 -2.01
CA LEU A 28 -26.68 -0.33 -0.91
C LEU A 28 -26.25 -1.17 0.31
N LEU A 29 -25.95 -0.52 1.44
CA LEU A 29 -25.55 -1.18 2.67
C LEU A 29 -26.75 -1.61 3.50
N TRP A 30 -27.65 -0.67 3.80
CA TRP A 30 -28.80 -0.88 4.67
C TRP A 30 -29.94 0.07 4.30
N GLU A 31 -31.15 -0.30 4.71
CA GLU A 31 -32.36 0.51 4.60
C GLU A 31 -33.15 0.41 5.91
N ARG A 32 -33.38 1.52 6.59
CA ARG A 32 -34.17 1.61 7.84
C ARG A 32 -34.72 3.03 8.02
N ASP A 33 -35.88 3.15 8.66
CA ASP A 33 -36.48 4.44 9.04
C ASP A 33 -36.57 5.45 7.88
N GLY A 34 -36.96 5.00 6.68
CA GLY A 34 -37.06 5.86 5.49
C GLY A 34 -35.71 6.42 5.01
N LYS A 35 -34.60 5.77 5.38
CA LYS A 35 -33.24 6.13 4.97
C LYS A 35 -32.52 4.94 4.34
N ARG A 36 -31.71 5.21 3.31
CA ARG A 36 -30.81 4.24 2.67
C ARG A 36 -29.36 4.69 2.81
N GLY A 37 -28.51 3.79 3.31
CA GLY A 37 -27.06 3.98 3.37
C GLY A 37 -26.37 3.30 2.19
N TYR A 38 -25.50 4.01 1.47
CA TYR A 38 -24.76 3.49 0.32
C TYR A 38 -23.26 3.64 0.52
N GLN A 39 -22.48 2.61 0.19
CA GLN A 39 -21.03 2.66 0.11
C GLN A 39 -20.60 3.00 -1.32
N PHE A 40 -20.02 4.18 -1.54
CA PHE A 40 -19.51 4.60 -2.84
C PHE A 40 -18.06 4.13 -3.05
N SER A 41 -17.66 3.97 -4.32
CA SER A 41 -16.30 3.61 -4.73
C SER A 41 -15.30 4.70 -4.39
N ASP A 42 -15.77 5.94 -4.22
CA ASP A 42 -14.99 7.05 -3.70
C ASP A 42 -14.66 6.93 -2.20
N GLY A 43 -15.07 5.83 -1.56
CA GLY A 43 -14.76 5.44 -0.20
C GLY A 43 -15.78 5.90 0.83
N LYS A 44 -16.65 6.86 0.50
CA LYS A 44 -17.58 7.47 1.47
C LYS A 44 -18.90 6.72 1.54
N MET A 45 -19.41 6.61 2.76
CA MET A 45 -20.79 6.17 2.99
C MET A 45 -21.67 7.41 2.96
N ARG A 46 -22.81 7.34 2.26
CA ARG A 46 -23.78 8.41 2.23
C ARG A 46 -25.16 7.88 2.52
N VAL A 47 -25.91 8.64 3.30
CA VAL A 47 -27.27 8.30 3.69
C VAL A 47 -28.22 9.23 2.98
N PHE A 48 -29.20 8.67 2.29
CA PHE A 48 -30.26 9.42 1.62
C PHE A 48 -31.57 9.16 2.37
N LYS A 49 -32.41 10.20 2.50
CA LYS A 49 -33.81 10.04 2.90
C LYS A 49 -34.64 9.66 1.68
N GLU A 50 -35.80 9.05 1.90
CA GLU A 50 -36.71 8.55 0.86
C GLU A 50 -36.98 9.54 -0.28
N GLY A 51 -37.22 10.82 0.03
CA GLY A 51 -37.44 11.87 -0.97
C GLY A 51 -36.26 12.11 -1.94
N TYR A 52 -35.07 11.62 -1.63
CA TYR A 52 -33.85 11.80 -2.44
C TYR A 52 -33.38 10.53 -3.15
N TYR A 53 -34.14 9.43 -3.09
CA TYR A 53 -33.74 8.18 -3.76
C TYR A 53 -33.70 8.31 -5.29
N HIS A 54 -34.47 9.23 -5.86
CA HIS A 54 -34.45 9.54 -7.30
C HIS A 54 -33.08 10.06 -7.80
N LEU A 55 -32.17 10.45 -6.89
CA LEU A 55 -30.81 10.85 -7.25
C LEU A 55 -29.86 9.66 -7.42
N LEU A 56 -30.30 8.45 -7.07
CA LEU A 56 -29.51 7.22 -7.10
C LEU A 56 -30.05 6.36 -8.24
N GLU A 57 -29.33 6.36 -9.36
CA GLU A 57 -29.69 5.62 -10.56
C GLU A 57 -28.95 4.28 -10.61
N ASP A 58 -29.57 3.25 -11.18
CA ASP A 58 -28.91 1.97 -11.39
C ASP A 58 -27.69 2.14 -12.32
N ALA A 59 -26.58 1.53 -11.92
CA ALA A 59 -25.31 1.67 -12.62
C ALA A 59 -24.76 0.31 -13.07
N GLN A 60 -24.19 0.29 -14.27
CA GLN A 60 -23.39 -0.84 -14.73
C GLN A 60 -22.05 -0.89 -13.99
N ALA A 61 -21.51 -2.11 -13.84
CA ALA A 61 -20.22 -2.30 -13.22
C ALA A 61 -19.11 -1.65 -14.07
N PRO A 62 -18.33 -0.69 -13.54
CA PRO A 62 -17.23 -0.11 -14.28
C PRO A 62 -16.11 -1.16 -14.47
N GLY A 63 -15.38 -1.07 -15.59
CA GLY A 63 -14.28 -1.99 -15.93
C GLY A 63 -13.02 -1.83 -15.06
N ASP A 64 -12.96 -0.79 -14.23
CA ASP A 64 -11.84 -0.44 -13.35
C ASP A 64 -11.75 -1.27 -12.05
N GLY A 65 -12.67 -2.23 -11.85
CA GLY A 65 -12.69 -3.07 -10.66
C GLY A 65 -13.33 -2.44 -9.40
N SER A 66 -13.73 -1.16 -9.45
CA SER A 66 -14.40 -0.45 -8.35
C SER A 66 -15.70 -1.15 -7.92
N ALA A 67 -16.47 -1.70 -8.87
CA ALA A 67 -17.65 -2.50 -8.62
C ALA A 67 -17.37 -3.73 -7.72
N LYS A 68 -16.23 -4.40 -7.92
CA LYS A 68 -15.87 -5.60 -7.16
C LYS A 68 -15.48 -5.24 -5.72
N ALA A 69 -14.75 -4.13 -5.53
CA ALA A 69 -14.41 -3.59 -4.23
C ALA A 69 -15.65 -3.16 -3.44
N VAL A 70 -16.54 -2.39 -4.08
CA VAL A 70 -17.80 -1.94 -3.49
C VAL A 70 -18.67 -3.13 -3.09
N ARG A 71 -18.91 -4.10 -3.98
CA ARG A 71 -19.69 -5.32 -3.66
C ARG A 71 -19.07 -6.15 -2.54
N ARG A 72 -17.75 -6.13 -2.36
CA ARG A 72 -17.08 -6.80 -1.25
C ARG A 72 -17.30 -6.03 0.06
N LEU A 73 -17.09 -4.72 0.06
CA LEU A 73 -17.34 -3.87 1.23
C LEU A 73 -18.81 -3.92 1.66
N THR A 74 -19.75 -3.88 0.72
CA THR A 74 -21.17 -3.99 1.00
C THR A 74 -21.55 -5.35 1.59
N ARG A 75 -20.93 -6.45 1.12
CA ARG A 75 -21.12 -7.78 1.74
C ARG A 75 -20.59 -7.85 3.17
N LEU A 76 -19.40 -7.29 3.39
CA LEU A 76 -18.79 -7.27 4.72
C LEU A 76 -19.65 -6.45 5.69
N ALA A 77 -20.14 -5.28 5.25
CA ALA A 77 -21.00 -4.41 6.06
C ALA A 77 -22.38 -5.00 6.35
N ARG A 78 -22.95 -5.80 5.44
CA ARG A 78 -24.23 -6.51 5.63
C ARG A 78 -24.12 -7.74 6.52
N ALA A 79 -22.92 -8.28 6.74
CA ALA A 79 -22.69 -9.40 7.64
C ALA A 79 -22.43 -8.88 9.06
N ASP A 80 -23.48 -8.43 9.76
CA ASP A 80 -23.68 -8.07 11.20
C ASP A 80 -22.48 -7.75 12.12
N SER A 81 -21.30 -7.39 11.61
CA SER A 81 -20.06 -7.33 12.38
C SER A 81 -19.15 -6.14 12.02
N VAL A 82 -19.56 -5.29 11.07
CA VAL A 82 -18.81 -4.06 10.78
C VAL A 82 -19.26 -2.95 11.71
N THR A 83 -18.66 -2.89 12.89
CA THR A 83 -18.66 -1.65 13.67
C THR A 83 -17.76 -0.61 13.00
N GLU A 84 -17.97 0.67 13.28
CA GLU A 84 -17.18 1.80 12.76
C GLU A 84 -15.65 1.60 12.94
N SER A 85 -15.25 0.87 13.98
CA SER A 85 -13.88 0.44 14.29
C SER A 85 -13.25 -0.59 13.32
N THR A 86 -14.05 -1.21 12.45
CA THR A 86 -13.61 -2.24 11.48
C THR A 86 -13.60 -1.76 10.03
N ARG A 87 -13.87 -0.46 9.80
CA ARG A 87 -13.70 0.16 8.48
C ARG A 87 -12.21 0.19 8.12
N LEU A 88 -11.85 -0.41 6.98
CA LEU A 88 -10.47 -0.34 6.47
C LEU A 88 -10.29 1.01 5.77
N PRO A 89 -9.22 1.78 6.05
CA PRO A 89 -8.95 3.02 5.34
C PRO A 89 -8.73 2.73 3.85
N THR A 90 -9.29 3.55 2.96
CA THR A 90 -9.08 3.40 1.52
C THR A 90 -7.76 4.05 1.10
N LEU A 91 -7.26 3.75 -0.11
CA LEU A 91 -6.09 4.44 -0.65
C LEU A 91 -6.32 5.96 -0.74
N ARG A 92 -7.54 6.39 -1.07
CA ARG A 92 -7.89 7.81 -1.11
C ARG A 92 -7.74 8.49 0.25
N ASP A 93 -8.14 7.82 1.33
CA ASP A 93 -8.00 8.35 2.69
C ASP A 93 -6.53 8.51 3.07
N GLN A 94 -5.69 7.55 2.66
CA GLN A 94 -4.23 7.65 2.81
C GLN A 94 -3.66 8.84 2.04
N ILE A 95 -4.10 9.08 0.80
CA ILE A 95 -3.69 10.24 0.00
C ILE A 95 -4.08 11.56 0.68
N LEU A 96 -5.29 11.66 1.21
CA LEU A 96 -5.75 12.85 1.93
C LEU A 96 -4.94 13.11 3.19
N LEU A 97 -4.68 12.07 3.99
CA LEU A 97 -3.81 12.15 5.15
C LEU A 97 -2.39 12.58 4.75
N PHE A 98 -1.85 12.02 3.68
CA PHE A 98 -0.54 12.35 3.18
C PHE A 98 -0.44 13.82 2.76
N ARG A 99 -1.41 14.33 1.99
CA ARG A 99 -1.46 15.76 1.61
C ARG A 99 -1.55 16.68 2.81
N ARG A 100 -2.32 16.31 3.85
CA ARG A 100 -2.40 17.09 5.09
C ARG A 100 -1.05 17.18 5.78
N ASN A 101 -0.33 16.06 5.86
CA ASN A 101 0.94 15.97 6.59
C ASN A 101 2.14 16.46 5.76
N PHE A 102 2.05 16.38 4.43
CA PHE A 102 3.05 16.76 3.45
C PHE A 102 2.40 17.52 2.28
N PRO A 103 2.01 18.80 2.47
CA PRO A 103 1.30 19.57 1.44
C PRO A 103 2.06 19.73 0.13
N GLU A 104 3.40 19.76 0.20
CA GLU A 104 4.32 19.83 -0.95
C GLU A 104 4.64 18.44 -1.56
N GLY A 105 4.00 17.37 -1.08
CA GLY A 105 4.19 16.01 -1.57
C GLY A 105 5.60 15.45 -1.35
N PHE A 106 6.01 14.54 -2.24
CA PHE A 106 7.29 13.82 -2.15
C PHE A 106 8.51 14.72 -2.41
N SER A 107 8.37 15.75 -3.26
CA SER A 107 9.44 16.72 -3.51
C SER A 107 9.55 17.81 -2.43
N GLY A 108 8.57 17.87 -1.52
CA GLY A 108 8.51 18.85 -0.46
C GLY A 108 9.64 18.75 0.56
N LYS A 109 10.07 19.88 1.11
CA LYS A 109 11.21 19.93 2.06
C LYS A 109 10.99 19.03 3.28
N ALA A 110 9.74 18.95 3.77
CA ALA A 110 9.38 18.12 4.91
C ALA A 110 9.59 16.62 4.62
N TRP A 111 9.17 16.15 3.45
CA TRP A 111 9.34 14.75 3.05
C TRP A 111 10.81 14.43 2.78
N MET A 112 11.47 15.26 1.98
CA MET A 112 12.88 15.11 1.62
C MET A 112 13.79 15.07 2.85
N LYS A 113 13.54 15.94 3.84
CA LYS A 113 14.29 15.92 5.10
C LYS A 113 14.01 14.69 5.95
N LYS A 114 12.75 14.22 6.00
CA LYS A 114 12.34 13.11 6.88
C LYS A 114 12.78 11.75 6.35
N TYR A 115 12.62 11.49 5.05
CA TYR A 115 12.83 10.18 4.42
C TYR A 115 13.99 10.15 3.43
N ARG A 116 14.29 11.22 2.69
CA ARG A 116 15.45 11.21 1.79
C ARG A 116 16.75 11.59 2.49
N GLY A 117 16.66 12.38 3.56
CA GLY A 117 17.81 12.85 4.35
C GLY A 117 18.41 14.16 3.86
N LEU A 118 17.71 14.88 2.98
CA LEU A 118 18.11 16.21 2.52
C LEU A 118 18.22 17.18 3.70
N ASP A 119 19.29 17.97 3.75
CA ASP A 119 19.57 18.96 4.82
C ASP A 119 19.59 18.38 6.25
N ALA A 120 19.74 17.07 6.40
CA ALA A 120 19.82 16.45 7.71
C ALA A 120 21.22 16.61 8.30
N ARG A 121 21.32 17.26 9.47
CA ARG A 121 22.58 17.42 10.22
C ARG A 121 23.26 16.09 10.57
N LYS A 122 22.48 15.00 10.64
CA LYS A 122 22.97 13.66 10.93
C LYS A 122 22.22 12.63 10.09
N ARG A 123 22.97 11.68 9.53
CA ARG A 123 22.41 10.50 8.86
C ARG A 123 21.60 9.66 9.84
N LEU A 124 20.36 9.34 9.46
CA LEU A 124 19.49 8.41 10.19
C LEU A 124 19.24 7.17 9.33
N LYS A 125 18.99 6.02 9.98
CA LYS A 125 18.72 4.75 9.29
C LYS A 125 17.47 4.77 8.39
N ARG A 126 16.58 5.72 8.60
CA ARG A 126 15.38 5.91 7.76
C ARG A 126 15.66 6.69 6.47
N HIS A 127 16.81 7.34 6.35
CA HIS A 127 17.13 8.11 5.15
C HIS A 127 17.43 7.16 3.99
N ARG A 128 16.70 7.32 2.89
CA ARG A 128 16.77 6.46 1.70
C ARG A 128 17.96 6.79 0.83
N ASP A 129 18.24 8.06 0.54
CA ASP A 129 19.32 8.41 -0.37
C ASP A 129 20.70 7.93 0.11
N PRO A 130 21.07 8.06 1.41
CA PRO A 130 22.29 7.44 1.92
C PRO A 130 22.27 5.90 1.88
N ALA A 131 21.10 5.28 2.05
CA ALA A 131 20.98 3.82 1.98
C ALA A 131 21.10 3.30 0.54
N ILE A 132 20.53 4.00 -0.44
CA ILE A 132 20.68 3.73 -1.88
C ILE A 132 22.15 3.94 -2.29
N SER A 133 22.78 5.03 -1.83
CA SER A 133 24.19 5.29 -2.10
C SER A 133 25.10 4.18 -1.56
N ASP A 134 24.86 3.69 -0.34
CA ASP A 134 25.58 2.52 0.19
C ASP A 134 25.30 1.25 -0.61
N ALA A 135 24.06 1.06 -1.08
CA ALA A 135 23.64 -0.10 -1.87
C ALA A 135 24.35 -0.19 -3.22
N HIS A 136 24.84 0.92 -3.77
CA HIS A 136 25.68 0.93 -4.97
C HIS A 136 26.93 0.05 -4.82
N ARG A 137 27.39 -0.27 -3.59
CA ARG A 137 28.47 -1.26 -3.40
C ARG A 137 28.07 -2.68 -3.80
N LEU A 138 26.78 -2.97 -3.92
CA LEU A 138 26.23 -4.24 -4.37
C LEU A 138 25.82 -4.21 -5.85
N SER A 139 26.04 -3.12 -6.60
CA SER A 139 25.74 -3.12 -8.03
C SER A 139 26.57 -4.18 -8.77
N VAL A 140 26.04 -4.66 -9.90
CA VAL A 140 26.64 -5.76 -10.68
C VAL A 140 28.11 -5.49 -11.01
N ASP A 141 28.44 -4.27 -11.45
CA ASP A 141 29.81 -3.83 -11.77
C ASP A 141 30.74 -3.82 -10.55
N LYS A 142 30.20 -3.68 -9.34
CA LYS A 142 30.97 -3.69 -8.09
C LYS A 142 31.09 -5.08 -7.46
N LEU A 143 30.21 -6.00 -7.83
CA LEU A 143 30.24 -7.39 -7.38
C LEU A 143 31.04 -8.28 -8.32
N GLU A 144 31.05 -8.02 -9.63
CA GLU A 144 31.73 -8.85 -10.62
C GLU A 144 33.22 -9.10 -10.32
N PRO A 145 34.05 -8.08 -9.98
CA PRO A 145 35.44 -8.32 -9.58
C PRO A 145 35.58 -9.18 -8.32
N LEU A 146 34.63 -9.09 -7.38
CA LEU A 146 34.63 -9.92 -6.17
C LEU A 146 34.25 -11.36 -6.46
N ILE A 147 33.33 -11.59 -7.41
CA ILE A 147 32.97 -12.92 -7.90
C ILE A 147 34.20 -13.58 -8.55
N GLU A 148 34.92 -12.85 -9.40
CA GLU A 148 36.14 -13.33 -10.05
C GLU A 148 37.26 -13.65 -9.05
N ALA A 149 37.48 -12.74 -8.08
CA ALA A 149 38.44 -12.91 -7.00
C ALA A 149 38.02 -13.95 -5.96
N ARG A 150 36.77 -14.45 -6.01
CA ARG A 150 36.17 -15.38 -5.04
C ARG A 150 36.11 -14.81 -3.61
N ASP A 151 35.94 -13.50 -3.50
CA ASP A 151 35.84 -12.78 -2.22
C ASP A 151 34.39 -12.81 -1.70
N TRP A 152 33.96 -13.98 -1.26
CA TRP A 152 32.60 -14.23 -0.78
C TRP A 152 32.29 -13.48 0.53
N ASP A 153 33.32 -13.28 1.35
CA ASP A 153 33.20 -12.60 2.65
C ASP A 153 32.86 -11.12 2.44
N GLU A 154 33.57 -10.41 1.55
CA GLU A 154 33.28 -8.99 1.27
C GLU A 154 31.89 -8.79 0.65
N ILE A 155 31.42 -9.68 -0.23
CA ILE A 155 30.06 -9.60 -0.81
C ILE A 155 29.02 -9.71 0.32
N PHE A 156 29.21 -10.67 1.22
CA PHE A 156 28.29 -10.87 2.34
C PHE A 156 28.36 -9.72 3.36
N ASP A 157 29.55 -9.19 3.64
CA ASP A 157 29.75 -8.06 4.53
C ASP A 157 29.10 -6.79 3.99
N ARG A 158 29.13 -6.56 2.67
CA ARG A 158 28.37 -5.47 2.02
C ARG A 158 26.86 -5.64 2.21
N LEU A 159 26.33 -6.84 2.00
CA LEU A 159 24.91 -7.14 2.24
C LEU A 159 24.53 -6.89 3.71
N LEU A 160 25.35 -7.33 4.65
CA LEU A 160 25.12 -7.16 6.07
C LEU A 160 25.22 -5.68 6.50
N ALA A 161 26.20 -4.94 5.96
CA ALA A 161 26.33 -3.51 6.17
C ALA A 161 25.06 -2.77 5.71
N LEU A 162 24.52 -3.13 4.55
CA LEU A 162 23.28 -2.55 4.04
C LEU A 162 22.08 -2.83 4.95
N ALA A 163 21.92 -4.09 5.39
CA ALA A 163 20.84 -4.50 6.29
C ALA A 163 20.93 -3.80 7.66
N THR A 164 22.14 -3.52 8.14
CA THR A 164 22.38 -2.88 9.43
C THR A 164 22.30 -1.35 9.36
N GLY A 165 22.62 -0.76 8.21
CA GLY A 165 22.66 0.68 7.95
C GLY A 165 21.30 1.32 7.69
N SER A 166 20.27 0.52 7.36
CA SER A 166 18.91 1.00 7.12
C SER A 166 17.93 0.57 8.21
N ASN A 167 16.73 1.16 8.22
CA ASN A 167 15.60 0.72 9.06
C ASN A 167 14.61 -0.20 8.30
N LEU A 168 14.95 -0.59 7.07
CA LEU A 168 14.11 -1.46 6.24
C LEU A 168 14.09 -2.90 6.76
N VAL A 169 15.18 -3.32 7.40
CA VAL A 169 15.32 -4.65 8.02
C VAL A 169 15.30 -4.53 9.55
N PRO A 170 14.27 -5.07 10.23
CA PRO A 170 14.24 -5.13 11.68
C PRO A 170 15.46 -5.86 12.27
N SER A 171 15.93 -5.40 13.43
CA SER A 171 17.13 -5.93 14.08
C SER A 171 17.07 -7.43 14.38
N SER A 172 15.89 -7.99 14.63
CA SER A 172 15.66 -9.43 14.80
C SER A 172 15.98 -10.24 13.54
N HIS A 173 15.72 -9.68 12.36
CA HIS A 173 16.07 -10.29 11.07
C HIS A 173 17.56 -10.13 10.76
N VAL A 174 18.14 -8.97 11.06
CA VAL A 174 19.59 -8.76 10.97
C VAL A 174 20.36 -9.79 11.82
N LYS A 175 19.89 -10.10 13.03
CA LYS A 175 20.49 -11.14 13.88
C LYS A 175 20.48 -12.53 13.23
N LYS A 176 19.48 -12.85 12.40
CA LYS A 176 19.44 -14.11 11.64
C LYS A 176 20.43 -14.06 10.48
N LEU A 177 20.48 -12.94 9.76
CA LEU A 177 21.43 -12.75 8.67
C LEU A 177 22.88 -12.93 9.16
N ARG A 178 23.26 -12.31 10.28
CA ARG A 178 24.60 -12.45 10.89
C ARG A 178 25.06 -13.87 11.20
N LYS A 179 24.14 -14.83 11.30
CA LYS A 179 24.46 -16.24 11.60
C LYS A 179 24.79 -17.05 10.35
N ILE A 180 24.51 -16.51 9.17
CA ILE A 180 24.86 -17.16 7.91
C ILE A 180 26.37 -17.06 7.72
N ARG A 181 26.98 -18.17 7.33
CA ARG A 181 28.36 -18.20 6.87
C ARG A 181 28.39 -17.78 5.39
N PRO A 182 29.26 -16.83 5.02
CA PRO A 182 29.48 -16.52 3.61
C PRO A 182 29.85 -17.78 2.83
N SER A 183 29.38 -17.86 1.59
CA SER A 183 29.67 -18.98 0.70
C SER A 183 29.63 -18.54 -0.75
N ARG A 184 30.29 -19.31 -1.62
CA ARG A 184 30.22 -19.11 -3.07
C ARG A 184 28.77 -19.07 -3.55
N ASP A 185 27.98 -20.06 -3.17
CA ASP A 185 26.62 -20.20 -3.67
C ASP A 185 25.70 -19.04 -3.26
N LEU A 186 25.81 -18.57 -2.01
CA LEU A 186 25.05 -17.40 -1.57
C LEU A 186 25.50 -16.13 -2.31
N SER A 187 26.81 -15.94 -2.48
CA SER A 187 27.36 -14.77 -3.15
C SER A 187 26.95 -14.71 -4.62
N VAL A 188 27.01 -15.85 -5.32
CA VAL A 188 26.52 -16.00 -6.69
C VAL A 188 25.02 -15.75 -6.74
N ALA A 189 24.23 -16.27 -5.80
CA ALA A 189 22.79 -16.02 -5.77
C ALA A 189 22.42 -14.55 -5.54
N ILE A 190 23.22 -13.79 -4.77
CA ILE A 190 23.05 -12.34 -4.61
C ILE A 190 23.36 -11.62 -5.92
N TYR A 191 24.50 -11.94 -6.55
CA TYR A 191 24.92 -11.37 -7.83
C TYR A 191 23.90 -11.65 -8.94
N ASP A 192 23.49 -12.92 -9.10
CA ASP A 192 22.52 -13.33 -10.12
C ASP A 192 21.18 -12.63 -9.91
N TRP A 193 20.70 -12.51 -8.66
CA TRP A 193 19.47 -11.78 -8.37
C TRP A 193 19.57 -10.31 -8.82
N LEU A 194 20.69 -9.64 -8.52
CA LEU A 194 20.89 -8.23 -8.89
C LEU A 194 21.18 -8.01 -10.38
N LYS A 195 21.61 -9.04 -11.09
CA LYS A 195 21.79 -9.03 -12.55
C LYS A 195 20.48 -9.28 -13.31
N SER A 196 19.45 -9.79 -12.63
CA SER A 196 18.17 -10.11 -13.24
C SER A 196 17.44 -8.87 -13.71
N ASP A 197 16.89 -8.94 -14.93
CA ASP A 197 15.86 -8.01 -15.39
C ASP A 197 14.49 -8.55 -15.00
N MET A 198 13.53 -7.69 -14.67
CA MET A 198 12.17 -8.13 -14.33
C MET A 198 11.47 -8.88 -15.47
N ASP A 199 11.88 -8.64 -16.71
CA ASP A 199 11.38 -9.30 -17.92
C ASP A 199 12.18 -10.56 -18.32
N ASP A 200 13.22 -10.92 -17.56
CA ASP A 200 14.01 -12.15 -17.77
C ASP A 200 13.24 -13.38 -17.22
N ASP A 201 13.09 -14.40 -18.07
CA ASP A 201 12.47 -15.69 -17.73
C ASP A 201 13.13 -16.36 -16.52
N ASP A 202 14.41 -16.06 -16.27
CA ASP A 202 15.20 -16.64 -15.19
C ASP A 202 15.02 -15.95 -13.83
N THR A 203 14.33 -14.80 -13.77
CA THR A 203 14.22 -13.95 -12.58
C THR A 203 13.53 -14.66 -11.42
N GLU A 204 12.49 -15.45 -11.70
CA GLU A 204 11.84 -16.28 -10.68
C GLU A 204 12.83 -17.30 -10.08
N ARG A 205 13.60 -17.96 -10.94
CA ARG A 205 14.59 -18.96 -10.52
C ARG A 205 15.65 -18.32 -9.64
N ARG A 206 16.26 -17.22 -10.08
CA ARG A 206 17.33 -16.51 -9.35
C ARG A 206 16.87 -16.00 -7.99
N PHE A 207 15.68 -15.37 -7.91
CA PHE A 207 15.09 -14.96 -6.63
C PHE A 207 14.88 -16.15 -5.69
N ASN A 208 14.31 -17.25 -6.18
CA ASN A 208 14.04 -18.43 -5.36
C ASN A 208 15.34 -19.13 -4.91
N VAL A 209 16.40 -19.09 -5.72
CA VAL A 209 17.74 -19.56 -5.35
C VAL A 209 18.35 -18.70 -4.23
N LEU A 210 18.25 -17.37 -4.31
CA LEU A 210 18.64 -16.47 -3.23
C LEU A 210 17.90 -16.79 -1.93
N VAL A 211 16.58 -16.97 -1.98
CA VAL A 211 15.76 -17.37 -0.82
C VAL A 211 16.22 -18.70 -0.23
N ARG A 212 16.61 -19.66 -1.07
CA ARG A 212 17.12 -20.97 -0.62
C ARG A 212 18.42 -20.81 0.15
N TYR A 213 19.40 -20.10 -0.39
CA TYR A 213 20.71 -19.95 0.25
C TYR A 213 20.70 -19.03 1.48
N LEU A 214 19.76 -18.09 1.57
CA LEU A 214 19.50 -17.32 2.79
C LEU A 214 18.80 -18.15 3.89
N GLY A 215 18.27 -19.35 3.59
CA GLY A 215 17.72 -20.26 4.58
C GLY A 215 16.64 -19.66 5.48
N ASP A 216 16.92 -19.58 6.79
CA ASP A 216 16.03 -19.02 7.81
C ASP A 216 16.10 -17.48 7.92
N ALA A 217 17.17 -16.87 7.38
CA ALA A 217 17.25 -15.42 7.27
C ALA A 217 16.46 -14.88 6.08
N ALA A 218 16.00 -15.75 5.17
CA ALA A 218 15.21 -15.41 3.99
C ALA A 218 13.81 -14.89 4.38
N THR A 219 13.76 -13.65 4.85
CA THR A 219 12.55 -12.93 5.25
C THR A 219 12.27 -11.82 4.25
N TRP A 220 11.01 -11.41 4.12
CA TRP A 220 10.62 -10.35 3.19
C TRP A 220 11.50 -9.10 3.29
N PRO A 221 11.77 -8.54 4.48
CA PRO A 221 12.65 -7.38 4.60
C PRO A 221 14.07 -7.63 4.07
N ILE A 222 14.66 -8.80 4.31
CA ILE A 222 16.02 -9.11 3.86
C ILE A 222 16.07 -9.26 2.34
N VAL A 223 15.20 -10.11 1.78
CA VAL A 223 15.28 -10.47 0.36
C VAL A 223 14.90 -9.29 -0.53
N SER A 224 13.84 -8.55 -0.17
CA SER A 224 13.37 -7.42 -0.98
C SER A 224 14.23 -6.16 -0.86
N MET A 225 14.94 -5.96 0.25
CA MET A 225 15.84 -4.81 0.40
C MET A 225 16.98 -4.83 -0.61
N ILE A 226 17.44 -6.01 -1.03
CA ILE A 226 18.56 -6.16 -1.97
C ILE A 226 18.22 -5.46 -3.30
N GLY A 227 17.10 -5.83 -3.93
CA GLY A 227 16.64 -5.15 -5.15
C GLY A 227 16.15 -3.74 -4.85
N GLY A 228 15.32 -3.55 -3.82
CA GLY A 228 14.66 -2.28 -3.55
C GLY A 228 15.59 -1.13 -3.14
N LEU A 229 16.83 -1.39 -2.73
CA LEU A 229 17.83 -0.33 -2.50
C LEU A 229 18.82 -0.15 -3.67
N VAL A 230 19.11 -1.21 -4.43
CA VAL A 230 20.01 -1.13 -5.59
C VAL A 230 19.30 -0.50 -6.79
N ASP A 231 18.02 -0.87 -6.99
CA ASP A 231 17.18 -0.40 -8.09
C ASP A 231 15.77 -0.07 -7.55
N PRO A 232 15.63 1.07 -6.84
CA PRO A 232 14.36 1.46 -6.22
C PRO A 232 13.28 1.85 -7.23
N GLU A 233 13.63 2.08 -8.51
CA GLU A 233 12.67 2.41 -9.56
C GLU A 233 11.86 1.16 -9.95
N HIS A 234 12.50 0.00 -10.01
CA HIS A 234 11.85 -1.26 -10.43
C HIS A 234 11.52 -2.20 -9.28
N HIS A 235 12.10 -2.02 -8.11
CA HIS A 235 11.92 -2.89 -6.96
C HIS A 235 11.43 -2.17 -5.71
N THR A 236 10.57 -2.87 -4.95
CA THR A 236 10.07 -2.38 -3.66
C THR A 236 10.67 -3.19 -2.51
N CYS A 237 10.91 -2.54 -1.38
CA CYS A 237 11.05 -3.25 -0.12
C CYS A 237 9.68 -3.77 0.33
N VAL A 238 9.63 -4.90 1.04
CA VAL A 238 8.37 -5.50 1.53
C VAL A 238 8.39 -5.51 3.04
N ARG A 239 7.44 -4.75 3.63
CA ARG A 239 7.11 -4.83 5.05
C ARG A 239 5.77 -5.55 5.22
N PRO A 240 5.75 -6.84 5.60
CA PRO A 240 4.55 -7.65 5.55
C PRO A 240 3.34 -7.07 6.29
N SER A 241 3.54 -6.39 7.41
CA SER A 241 2.43 -5.84 8.21
C SER A 241 1.57 -4.86 7.42
N VAL A 242 2.18 -3.82 6.83
CA VAL A 242 1.44 -2.77 6.11
C VAL A 242 1.19 -3.15 4.64
N TYR A 243 2.07 -3.95 4.02
CA TYR A 243 1.85 -4.42 2.64
C TYR A 243 0.70 -5.43 2.55
N THR A 244 0.45 -6.22 3.60
CA THR A 244 -0.72 -7.11 3.64
C THR A 244 -2.00 -6.29 3.67
N GLU A 245 -2.04 -5.27 4.53
CA GLU A 245 -3.18 -4.38 4.63
C GLU A 245 -3.44 -3.64 3.31
N GLN A 246 -2.42 -2.97 2.76
CA GLN A 246 -2.49 -2.30 1.45
C GLN A 246 -2.94 -3.25 0.33
N GLY A 247 -2.36 -4.46 0.26
CA GLY A 247 -2.72 -5.46 -0.72
C GLY A 247 -4.18 -5.91 -0.60
N THR A 248 -4.71 -6.07 0.62
CA THR A 248 -6.12 -6.44 0.84
C THR A 248 -7.12 -5.33 0.51
N MET A 249 -6.66 -4.09 0.43
CA MET A 249 -7.46 -2.93 0.00
C MET A 249 -7.55 -2.86 -1.53
N LEU A 250 -6.42 -3.03 -2.22
CA LEU A 250 -6.32 -2.79 -3.68
C LEU A 250 -6.54 -4.03 -4.53
N LEU A 251 -5.99 -5.17 -4.13
CA LEU A 251 -5.91 -6.34 -5.00
C LEU A 251 -6.97 -7.39 -4.63
N PRO A 252 -7.75 -7.87 -5.61
CA PRO A 252 -8.68 -8.96 -5.37
C PRO A 252 -7.92 -10.22 -4.96
N ASN A 253 -8.40 -10.90 -3.92
CA ASN A 253 -7.81 -12.15 -3.42
C ASN A 253 -6.33 -12.02 -3.03
N PHE A 254 -5.90 -10.86 -2.54
CA PHE A 254 -4.58 -10.71 -1.97
C PHE A 254 -4.38 -11.67 -0.80
N LYS A 255 -3.29 -12.44 -0.83
CA LYS A 255 -2.94 -13.39 0.23
C LYS A 255 -1.50 -13.16 0.63
N ALA A 256 -1.30 -12.73 1.87
CA ALA A 256 0.03 -12.62 2.44
C ALA A 256 0.65 -14.00 2.62
N VAL A 257 1.93 -14.13 2.28
CA VAL A 257 2.68 -15.37 2.44
C VAL A 257 3.85 -15.10 3.37
N ARG A 258 4.09 -15.99 4.33
CA ARG A 258 5.16 -15.81 5.33
C ARG A 258 6.55 -15.95 4.73
N ARG A 259 6.76 -16.95 3.86
CA ARG A 259 8.06 -17.24 3.24
C ARG A 259 8.15 -16.58 1.86
N PRO A 260 9.21 -15.79 1.59
CA PRO A 260 9.40 -15.18 0.27
C PRO A 260 9.44 -16.22 -0.85
N ARG A 261 8.79 -15.88 -1.97
CA ARG A 261 8.85 -16.55 -3.27
C ARG A 261 8.59 -15.50 -4.33
N PHE A 262 9.21 -15.64 -5.50
CA PHE A 262 9.11 -14.61 -6.54
C PHE A 262 7.66 -14.31 -6.94
N LYS A 263 6.84 -15.33 -7.19
CA LYS A 263 5.42 -15.15 -7.51
C LYS A 263 4.66 -14.27 -6.52
N ASN A 264 5.01 -14.30 -5.23
CA ASN A 264 4.40 -13.43 -4.23
C ASN A 264 5.07 -12.04 -4.20
N TYR A 265 6.37 -11.97 -4.46
CA TYR A 265 7.09 -10.71 -4.60
C TYR A 265 6.53 -9.88 -5.75
N ALA A 266 6.30 -10.49 -6.91
CA ALA A 266 5.67 -9.87 -8.07
C ALA A 266 4.30 -9.27 -7.74
N ARG A 267 3.51 -9.90 -6.85
CA ARG A 267 2.23 -9.35 -6.38
C ARG A 267 2.40 -8.14 -5.47
N TYR A 268 3.39 -8.15 -4.58
CA TYR A 268 3.73 -6.98 -3.77
C TYR A 268 4.26 -5.84 -4.64
N LEU A 269 5.08 -6.15 -5.66
CA LEU A 269 5.59 -5.18 -6.60
C LEU A 269 4.47 -4.57 -7.44
N HIS A 270 3.56 -5.40 -7.98
CA HIS A 270 2.38 -4.93 -8.70
C HIS A 270 1.53 -4.00 -7.83
N MET A 271 1.27 -4.38 -6.57
CA MET A 271 0.57 -3.51 -5.62
C MET A 271 1.29 -2.17 -5.43
N ALA A 272 2.62 -2.17 -5.26
CA ALA A 272 3.39 -0.93 -5.08
C ALA A 272 3.32 -0.04 -6.33
N LYS A 273 3.42 -0.62 -7.54
CA LYS A 273 3.25 0.09 -8.80
C LYS A 273 1.84 0.68 -8.93
N THR A 274 0.79 -0.08 -8.61
CA THR A 274 -0.58 0.46 -8.59
C THR A 274 -0.73 1.63 -7.61
N VAL A 275 -0.11 1.58 -6.43
CA VAL A 275 -0.11 2.74 -5.50
C VAL A 275 0.63 3.93 -6.11
N SER A 276 1.77 3.70 -6.77
CA SER A 276 2.53 4.73 -7.48
C SER A 276 1.68 5.42 -8.54
N ASP A 277 1.02 4.66 -9.41
CA ASP A 277 0.18 5.16 -10.50
C ASP A 277 -0.97 6.02 -9.97
N GLU A 278 -1.62 5.59 -8.88
CA GLU A 278 -2.69 6.33 -8.22
C GLU A 278 -2.20 7.62 -7.53
N LEU A 279 -1.00 7.60 -6.97
CA LEU A 279 -0.36 8.79 -6.40
C LEU A 279 -0.01 9.81 -7.49
N GLU A 280 0.53 9.34 -8.61
CA GLU A 280 0.83 10.17 -9.78
C GLU A 280 -0.44 10.77 -10.40
N ALA A 281 -1.49 9.96 -10.58
CA ALA A 281 -2.80 10.44 -11.03
C ALA A 281 -3.41 11.48 -10.07
N ALA A 282 -3.06 11.40 -8.78
CA ALA A 282 -3.41 12.40 -7.78
C ALA A 282 -2.44 13.60 -7.74
N GLY A 283 -1.53 13.77 -8.71
CA GLY A 283 -0.58 14.87 -8.76
C GLY A 283 0.50 14.82 -7.66
N LEU A 284 0.78 13.64 -7.12
CA LEU A 284 1.78 13.39 -6.08
C LEU A 284 2.78 12.32 -6.57
N PRO A 285 3.55 12.58 -7.62
CA PRO A 285 4.47 11.58 -8.16
C PRO A 285 5.54 11.22 -7.12
N PRO A 286 5.64 9.95 -6.69
CA PRO A 286 6.78 9.49 -5.90
C PRO A 286 8.04 9.48 -6.76
N ARG A 287 9.23 9.64 -6.16
CA ARG A 287 10.50 9.56 -6.90
C ARG A 287 10.84 8.13 -7.32
N ASP A 288 10.50 7.17 -6.47
CA ASP A 288 10.77 5.74 -6.67
C ASP A 288 9.86 4.90 -5.75
N LEU A 289 9.98 3.57 -5.79
CA LEU A 289 9.15 2.67 -4.97
C LEU A 289 9.53 2.66 -3.47
N LEU A 290 10.62 3.31 -3.05
CA LEU A 290 10.89 3.55 -1.64
C LEU A 290 10.06 4.70 -1.07
N ASP A 291 9.73 5.71 -1.88
CA ASP A 291 8.71 6.70 -1.49
C ASP A 291 7.34 6.04 -1.32
N VAL A 292 6.99 5.11 -2.20
CA VAL A 292 5.75 4.32 -2.09
C VAL A 292 5.78 3.47 -0.81
N TYR A 293 6.89 2.80 -0.52
CA TYR A 293 7.08 2.05 0.72
C TYR A 293 6.86 2.94 1.96
N ASP A 294 7.48 4.12 1.98
CA ASP A 294 7.41 5.03 3.11
C ASP A 294 6.03 5.69 3.23
N PHE A 295 5.34 5.96 2.10
CA PHE A 295 3.95 6.40 2.07
C PHE A 295 3.05 5.37 2.75
N ILE A 296 3.07 4.12 2.27
CA ILE A 296 2.26 3.02 2.83
C ILE A 296 2.54 2.87 4.33
N TRP A 297 3.81 2.96 4.73
CA TRP A 297 4.16 2.89 6.14
C TRP A 297 3.62 4.08 6.94
N GLU A 298 3.76 5.31 6.44
CA GLU A 298 3.39 6.51 7.16
C GLU A 298 1.87 6.64 7.35
N THR A 299 1.09 6.13 6.39
CA THR A 299 -0.38 6.20 6.38
C THR A 299 -1.05 5.00 7.06
N LEU A 300 -0.43 3.81 7.04
CA LEU A 300 -0.99 2.59 7.64
C LEU A 300 -0.34 2.14 8.94
N ARG A 301 0.68 2.86 9.45
CA ARG A 301 1.16 2.60 10.82
C ARG A 301 0.03 2.82 11.83
N LYS A 302 0.06 2.08 12.94
CA LYS A 302 -1.00 2.07 13.97
C LYS A 302 -1.51 3.47 14.36
N ALA A 303 -0.63 4.40 14.67
CA ALA A 303 -1.02 5.77 15.04
C ALA A 303 -1.72 6.53 13.90
N ALA A 304 -1.22 6.41 12.67
CA ALA A 304 -1.87 7.04 11.52
C ALA A 304 -3.23 6.41 11.21
N ARG A 305 -3.38 5.10 11.48
CA ARG A 305 -4.67 4.41 11.37
C ARG A 305 -5.67 4.92 12.41
N GLU A 306 -5.24 5.16 13.64
CA GLU A 306 -6.07 5.79 14.67
C GLU A 306 -6.51 7.19 14.22
N ASP A 307 -5.61 8.01 13.67
CA ASP A 307 -5.93 9.32 13.11
C ASP A 307 -6.89 9.27 11.90
N LEU A 308 -6.77 8.24 11.06
CA LEU A 308 -7.67 8.02 9.92
C LEU A 308 -9.07 7.62 10.40
N LEU A 309 -9.16 6.76 11.42
CA LEU A 309 -10.43 6.32 11.97
C LEU A 309 -11.14 7.45 12.72
N ALA A 310 -10.43 8.24 13.52
CA ALA A 310 -10.97 9.37 14.27
C ALA A 310 -11.60 10.46 13.38
N GLN A 311 -11.15 10.61 12.13
CA GLN A 311 -11.75 11.55 11.17
C GLN A 311 -13.18 11.18 10.75
N TYR A 312 -13.59 9.92 10.96
CA TYR A 312 -14.97 9.49 10.71
C TYR A 312 -15.87 9.60 11.94
N GLU A 313 -15.30 9.77 13.13
CA GLU A 313 -16.05 9.88 14.40
C GLU A 313 -16.59 11.29 14.66
N LEU A 314 -16.23 12.27 13.82
CA LEU A 314 -16.84 13.60 13.87
C LEU A 314 -18.31 13.50 13.41
N PRO A 315 -19.28 14.00 14.20
CA PRO A 315 -20.66 14.07 13.75
C PRO A 315 -20.70 14.82 12.42
N PRO A 316 -21.62 14.44 11.50
CA PRO A 316 -21.77 15.19 10.26
C PRO A 316 -21.88 16.68 10.62
N PRO A 317 -21.23 17.59 9.87
CA PRO A 317 -21.37 19.01 10.13
C PRO A 317 -22.85 19.29 10.27
N GLU A 318 -23.24 19.97 11.35
CA GLU A 318 -24.61 20.40 11.54
C GLU A 318 -25.06 20.97 10.21
N VAL A 319 -26.16 20.41 9.68
CA VAL A 319 -26.81 20.99 8.53
C VAL A 319 -27.22 22.36 9.01
N VAL A 320 -26.39 23.36 8.74
CA VAL A 320 -26.78 24.76 8.82
C VAL A 320 -27.94 24.81 7.83
N ASN A 321 -29.14 24.85 8.39
CA ASN A 321 -30.37 24.92 7.62
C ASN A 321 -30.26 26.19 6.78
N ALA A 322 -29.88 26.03 5.51
CA ALA A 322 -29.89 27.09 4.51
C ALA A 322 -31.35 27.44 4.11
N THR A 323 -32.26 27.43 5.08
CA THR A 323 -33.66 27.82 4.93
C THR A 323 -33.96 29.16 5.59
N ASP A 324 -33.06 29.74 6.38
CA ASP A 324 -33.34 31.02 7.03
C ASP A 324 -32.84 32.25 6.24
N GLU A 325 -31.84 32.12 5.36
CA GLU A 325 -31.39 33.26 4.52
C GLU A 325 -32.22 33.45 3.22
N ALA A 326 -32.93 32.42 2.76
CA ALA A 326 -33.75 32.52 1.55
C ALA A 326 -35.17 33.06 1.81
N ALA A 327 -35.64 33.01 3.07
CA ALA A 327 -36.93 33.57 3.46
C ALA A 327 -36.87 35.09 3.69
N GLU A 328 -35.72 35.62 4.08
CA GLU A 328 -35.56 37.05 4.40
C GLU A 328 -35.32 37.94 3.16
N GLN A 329 -34.97 37.35 2.00
CA GLN A 329 -34.77 38.09 0.75
C GLN A 329 -35.99 38.09 -0.20
N ALA A 330 -37.07 37.39 0.16
CA ALA A 330 -38.31 37.36 -0.62
C ALA A 330 -39.39 38.32 -0.11
N GLU A 331 -39.18 38.98 1.04
CA GLU A 331 -40.14 39.93 1.65
C GLU A 331 -39.72 41.40 1.47
N ALA A 332 -38.61 41.67 0.76
CA ALA A 332 -38.07 43.00 0.52
C ALA A 332 -38.01 43.40 -0.98
N ALA A 333 -38.75 42.71 -1.86
CA ALA A 333 -38.83 43.01 -3.29
C ALA A 333 -40.26 43.29 -3.75
#